data_AF-L0DGI5-F1
#
_entry.id   AF-L0DGI5-F1
#
_cell.length_a   1.000
_cell.length_b   1.000
_cell.length_c   1.000
_cell.angle_alpha   90.00
_cell.angle_beta   90.00
_cell.angle_gamma   90.00
#
_symmetry.space_group_name_H-M   'P 1'
#
loop_
_entity.id
_entity.type
_entity.pdbx_description
1 polymer ?
#
loop_
_entity_poly.entity_id
_entity_poly.type
_entity_poly.pdbx_seq_one_letter_code
_entity_poly.pdbx_strand_id
1 'polypeptide(L)'
;MGAFSGMRGAASGRAGITVKALVFGSFVVIALSCSLVAADHLTDSPAKALEPESGGYGIYRQMAERRAVCANNALYVFVKMHGWDVSYDKVQEAIGGDSLGGKSFLEIRKGCERLGIPAVVLKSPIEELRTCRFPVLAYGSPGRPLSGPRAGQKHFVVLVGIVDGDVQYIDPTSAEILRASTEWLLGQGGSFYYLQVSPHDRIWTNYVLSISAPGLLAVCLFGVFRRTSGRQGLPGPAPFSAVIFLFLTALCCPATRADGGDAAKSRGRMEIGSVKDLKEAWRRPGCDGINSLYLFLRHHGVSVSYDELSEQLGGCDRAANLRDLRDVARQYGLNAVVVQVDLRSLARGPLPGIALLDSSREKGSYFVLVSGASPSEVDYIDGGFVTWNKDDVEVFLRKWRGFILLVQDEHRTARLPYVAWSVAGVLICGYLAVRLRFHQRRAILARIPASANYADDAGRG
;
A
#
# COMPACT_ATOMS: atom_id res chain seq x y z
N MET A 1 -28.78 10.03 -81.29
CA MET A 1 -27.37 10.31 -80.91
C MET A 1 -27.43 11.15 -79.63
N GLY A 2 -27.26 10.69 -78.39
CA GLY A 2 -26.60 9.51 -77.86
C GLY A 2 -25.29 9.92 -77.19
N ALA A 3 -25.31 10.29 -75.90
CA ALA A 3 -24.18 10.12 -74.96
C ALA A 3 -24.47 10.67 -73.53
N PHE A 4 -24.30 9.77 -72.56
CA PHE A 4 -23.73 9.97 -71.21
C PHE A 4 -24.43 10.85 -70.17
N SER A 5 -25.23 10.20 -69.32
CA SER A 5 -25.29 10.50 -67.88
C SER A 5 -25.57 9.20 -67.12
N GLY A 6 -24.55 8.68 -66.44
CA GLY A 6 -24.65 7.41 -65.72
C GLY A 6 -23.65 7.31 -64.58
N MET A 7 -24.17 6.91 -63.41
CA MET A 7 -23.48 6.37 -62.24
C MET A 7 -22.73 7.35 -61.31
N ARG A 8 -23.45 7.85 -60.29
CA ARG A 8 -22.93 8.00 -58.93
C ARG A 8 -23.97 7.51 -57.93
N GLY A 9 -23.69 6.40 -57.25
CA GLY A 9 -24.57 5.96 -56.16
C GLY A 9 -24.33 4.54 -55.64
N ALA A 10 -23.16 4.25 -55.06
CA ALA A 10 -23.02 3.08 -54.17
C ALA A 10 -21.72 3.14 -53.34
N ALA A 11 -21.68 3.95 -52.27
CA ALA A 11 -20.51 3.96 -51.37
C ALA A 11 -20.82 4.35 -49.90
N SER A 12 -22.06 4.27 -49.42
CA SER A 12 -22.42 4.67 -48.04
C SER A 12 -22.62 3.52 -47.05
N GLY A 13 -22.54 2.25 -47.48
CA GLY A 13 -22.88 1.09 -46.65
C GLY A 13 -21.79 0.57 -45.71
N ARG A 14 -20.50 0.79 -45.99
CA ARG A 14 -19.40 0.14 -45.24
C ARG A 14 -18.97 0.85 -43.95
N ALA A 15 -19.19 2.16 -43.82
CA ALA A 15 -18.75 2.92 -42.64
C ALA A 15 -19.54 2.59 -41.35
N GLY A 16 -20.77 2.08 -41.46
CA GLY A 16 -21.62 1.78 -40.31
C GLY A 16 -21.25 0.51 -39.55
N ILE A 17 -20.58 -0.45 -40.21
CA ILE A 17 -20.20 -1.74 -39.63
C ILE A 17 -18.90 -1.60 -38.82
N THR A 18 -17.93 -0.82 -39.32
CA THR A 18 -16.63 -0.60 -38.67
C THR A 18 -16.76 0.13 -37.33
N VAL A 19 -17.69 1.09 -37.22
CA VAL A 19 -17.91 1.84 -35.97
C VAL A 19 -18.61 0.98 -34.90
N LYS A 20 -19.51 0.06 -35.30
CA LYS A 20 -20.14 -0.86 -34.34
C LYS A 20 -19.15 -1.86 -33.75
N ALA A 21 -18.22 -2.37 -34.58
CA ALA A 21 -17.17 -3.28 -34.13
C ALA A 21 -16.20 -2.60 -33.15
N LEU A 22 -15.84 -1.33 -33.39
CA LEU A 22 -14.94 -0.58 -32.50
C LEU A 22 -15.56 -0.33 -31.12
N VAL A 23 -16.84 0.07 -31.05
CA VAL A 23 -17.54 0.31 -29.78
C VAL A 23 -17.74 -0.99 -29.00
N PHE A 24 -18.03 -2.11 -29.68
CA PHE A 24 -18.19 -3.40 -29.01
C PHE A 24 -16.84 -3.94 -28.49
N GLY A 25 -15.76 -3.76 -29.26
CA GLY A 25 -14.41 -4.10 -28.85
C GLY A 25 -13.95 -3.34 -27.60
N SER A 26 -14.22 -2.03 -27.52
CA SER A 26 -13.88 -1.22 -26.33
C SER A 26 -14.62 -1.68 -25.07
N PHE A 27 -15.90 -2.08 -25.18
CA PHE A 27 -16.67 -2.58 -24.05
C PHE A 27 -16.16 -3.93 -23.52
N VAL A 28 -15.73 -4.83 -24.42
CA VAL A 28 -15.17 -6.14 -24.05
C VAL A 28 -13.81 -5.97 -23.36
N VAL A 29 -12.97 -5.06 -23.86
CA VAL A 29 -11.68 -4.75 -23.21
C VAL A 29 -11.89 -4.17 -21.81
N ILE A 30 -12.84 -3.26 -21.62
CA ILE A 30 -13.14 -2.67 -20.30
C ILE A 30 -13.70 -3.74 -19.34
N ALA A 31 -14.62 -4.60 -19.80
CA ALA A 31 -15.17 -5.67 -18.97
C ALA A 31 -14.11 -6.70 -18.55
N LEU A 32 -13.17 -7.04 -19.45
CA LEU A 32 -12.04 -7.92 -19.15
C LEU A 32 -11.04 -7.25 -18.20
N SER A 33 -10.72 -5.96 -18.38
CA SER A 33 -9.85 -5.22 -17.46
C SER A 33 -10.45 -5.11 -16.06
N CYS A 34 -11.75 -4.84 -15.94
CA CYS A 34 -12.42 -4.82 -14.64
C CYS A 34 -12.51 -6.21 -13.98
N SER A 35 -12.67 -7.27 -14.77
CA SER A 35 -12.72 -8.65 -14.27
C SER A 35 -11.34 -9.17 -13.85
N LEU A 36 -10.27 -8.78 -14.54
CA LEU A 36 -8.89 -9.09 -14.16
C LEU A 36 -8.49 -8.40 -12.86
N VAL A 37 -8.88 -7.12 -12.67
CA VAL A 37 -8.68 -6.39 -11.40
C VAL A 37 -9.49 -6.99 -10.25
N ALA A 38 -10.70 -7.51 -10.53
CA ALA A 38 -11.49 -8.21 -9.52
C ALA A 38 -10.94 -9.60 -9.17
N ALA A 39 -10.29 -10.29 -10.13
CA ALA A 39 -9.68 -11.60 -9.94
C ALA A 39 -8.34 -11.53 -9.16
N ASP A 40 -7.53 -10.49 -9.37
CA ASP A 40 -6.30 -10.24 -8.61
C ASP A 40 -6.57 -9.99 -7.11
N HIS A 41 -7.76 -9.45 -6.79
CA HIS A 41 -8.17 -9.16 -5.41
C HIS A 41 -8.71 -10.35 -4.61
N LEU A 42 -8.76 -11.56 -5.18
CA LEU A 42 -9.04 -12.78 -4.42
C LEU A 42 -7.79 -13.41 -3.79
N THR A 43 -6.60 -12.83 -4.00
CA THR A 43 -5.32 -13.34 -3.47
C THR A 43 -4.56 -12.37 -2.57
N ASP A 44 -5.17 -11.26 -2.13
CA ASP A 44 -4.56 -10.32 -1.17
C ASP A 44 -4.49 -10.94 0.24
N SER A 45 -3.46 -11.75 0.46
CA SER A 45 -3.01 -12.18 1.78
C SER A 45 -2.15 -11.06 2.39
N PRO A 46 -2.47 -10.56 3.61
CA PRO A 46 -1.64 -9.55 4.24
C PRO A 46 -0.27 -10.13 4.60
N ALA A 47 0.78 -9.42 4.20
CA ALA A 47 2.16 -9.69 4.60
C ALA A 47 2.25 -9.75 6.13
N LYS A 48 2.41 -10.97 6.65
CA LYS A 48 2.70 -11.27 8.06
C LYS A 48 4.07 -10.69 8.39
N ALA A 49 4.13 -9.74 9.30
CA ALA A 49 5.38 -9.36 9.95
C ALA A 49 5.90 -10.59 10.70
N LEU A 50 7.04 -11.12 10.26
CA LEU A 50 7.78 -12.16 10.98
C LEU A 50 8.59 -11.46 12.09
N GLU A 51 8.05 -11.47 13.30
CA GLU A 51 8.78 -11.31 14.56
C GLU A 51 8.76 -12.66 15.32
N PRO A 52 9.74 -12.92 16.18
CA PRO A 52 10.36 -14.23 16.33
C PRO A 52 9.62 -15.13 17.33
N GLU A 53 9.16 -16.29 16.86
CA GLU A 53 8.88 -17.40 17.79
C GLU A 53 10.18 -17.79 18.51
N SER A 54 10.08 -18.08 19.80
CA SER A 54 11.10 -18.81 20.57
C SER A 54 11.39 -20.24 20.05
N GLY A 55 10.85 -20.61 18.87
CA GLY A 55 11.25 -21.75 18.03
C GLY A 55 11.49 -21.42 16.53
N GLY A 56 11.29 -20.17 16.09
CA GLY A 56 11.29 -19.77 14.67
C GLY A 56 12.67 -19.58 14.03
N TYR A 57 13.72 -19.42 14.84
CA TYR A 57 15.10 -19.40 14.36
C TYR A 57 15.63 -20.79 13.98
N GLY A 58 14.91 -21.86 14.30
CA GLY A 58 15.31 -23.22 13.91
C GLY A 58 15.51 -23.36 12.40
N ILE A 59 14.65 -22.72 11.59
CA ILE A 59 14.75 -22.78 10.12
C ILE A 59 15.98 -22.00 9.64
N TYR A 60 16.20 -20.77 10.12
CA TYR A 60 17.35 -19.97 9.70
C TYR A 60 18.69 -20.54 10.23
N ARG A 61 18.69 -21.17 11.41
CA ARG A 61 19.84 -21.85 12.01
C ARG A 61 20.15 -23.18 11.29
N GLN A 62 19.14 -23.98 10.93
CA GLN A 62 19.32 -25.16 10.07
C GLN A 62 19.83 -24.78 8.66
N MET A 63 19.49 -23.57 8.18
CA MET A 63 19.99 -23.04 6.90
C MET A 63 21.44 -22.53 6.99
N ALA A 64 21.82 -21.89 8.10
CA ALA A 64 23.20 -21.48 8.37
C ALA A 64 24.20 -22.66 8.34
N GLU A 65 23.74 -23.83 8.76
CA GLU A 65 24.52 -25.08 8.77
C GLU A 65 24.68 -25.69 7.37
N ARG A 66 23.82 -25.32 6.40
CA ARG A 66 23.85 -25.82 5.02
C ARG A 66 24.54 -24.82 4.09
N ARG A 67 25.88 -24.87 4.09
CA ARG A 67 26.79 -24.23 3.11
C ARG A 67 26.85 -22.69 3.18
N ALA A 68 28.07 -22.16 3.17
CA ALA A 68 28.37 -20.73 3.32
C ALA A 68 28.06 -19.89 2.06
N VAL A 69 26.79 -19.86 1.63
CA VAL A 69 26.36 -19.07 0.47
C VAL A 69 25.60 -17.83 0.92
N CYS A 70 26.34 -16.83 1.40
CA CYS A 70 25.79 -15.63 2.01
C CYS A 70 24.77 -14.88 1.13
N ALA A 71 24.99 -14.85 -0.19
CA ALA A 71 24.07 -14.20 -1.13
C ALA A 71 22.69 -14.86 -1.17
N ASN A 72 22.62 -16.20 -1.17
CA ASN A 72 21.38 -16.96 -1.21
C ASN A 72 20.57 -16.74 0.07
N ASN A 73 21.24 -16.85 1.22
CA ASN A 73 20.61 -16.65 2.52
C ASN A 73 20.10 -15.21 2.66
N ALA A 74 20.92 -14.23 2.26
CA ALA A 74 20.54 -12.82 2.35
C ALA A 74 19.36 -12.49 1.42
N LEU A 75 19.36 -12.99 0.18
CA LEU A 75 18.24 -12.81 -0.75
C LEU A 75 16.97 -13.49 -0.21
N TYR A 76 17.07 -14.70 0.33
CA TYR A 76 15.92 -15.39 0.92
C TYR A 76 15.29 -14.60 2.08
N VAL A 77 16.11 -14.13 3.03
CA VAL A 77 15.64 -13.28 4.13
C VAL A 77 15.00 -12.00 3.61
N PHE A 78 15.67 -11.30 2.68
CA PHE A 78 15.17 -10.07 2.07
C PHE A 78 13.79 -10.28 1.42
N VAL A 79 13.64 -11.33 0.60
CA VAL A 79 12.40 -11.64 -0.10
C VAL A 79 11.27 -11.99 0.87
N LYS A 80 11.57 -12.78 1.91
CA LYS A 80 10.59 -13.13 2.96
C LYS A 80 10.13 -11.91 3.77
N MET A 81 11.03 -11.00 4.12
CA MET A 81 10.66 -9.79 4.85
C MET A 81 9.82 -8.80 4.02
N HIS A 82 9.91 -8.87 2.69
CA HIS A 82 9.02 -8.13 1.78
C HIS A 82 7.68 -8.85 1.53
N GLY A 83 7.42 -9.96 2.22
CA GLY A 83 6.15 -10.69 2.17
C GLY A 83 6.01 -11.66 1.00
N TRP A 84 7.07 -11.91 0.23
CA TRP A 84 7.03 -12.83 -0.91
C TRP A 84 7.17 -14.28 -0.46
N ASP A 85 6.26 -15.14 -0.90
CA ASP A 85 6.31 -16.57 -0.58
C ASP A 85 7.18 -17.35 -1.57
N VAL A 86 8.51 -17.22 -1.40
CA VAL A 86 9.51 -17.93 -2.21
C VAL A 86 10.24 -18.93 -1.32
N SER A 87 10.37 -20.19 -1.78
CA SER A 87 11.17 -21.21 -1.08
C SER A 87 12.67 -20.97 -1.27
N TYR A 88 13.49 -21.48 -0.36
CA TYR A 88 14.95 -21.36 -0.48
C TYR A 88 15.49 -21.98 -1.77
N ASP A 89 14.98 -23.16 -2.17
CA ASP A 89 15.38 -23.84 -3.41
C ASP A 89 15.13 -22.99 -4.65
N LYS A 90 14.00 -22.26 -4.69
CA LYS A 90 13.70 -21.31 -5.76
C LYS A 90 14.68 -20.13 -5.78
N VAL A 91 15.07 -19.63 -4.60
CA VAL A 91 16.11 -18.60 -4.50
C VAL A 91 17.43 -19.13 -5.06
N GLN A 92 17.83 -20.34 -4.68
CA GLN A 92 19.07 -20.98 -5.13
C GLN A 92 19.09 -21.23 -6.64
N GLU A 93 17.98 -21.70 -7.21
CA GLU A 93 17.82 -21.85 -8.66
C GLU A 93 17.91 -20.49 -9.38
N ALA A 94 17.25 -19.47 -8.84
CA ALA A 94 17.16 -18.14 -9.46
C ALA A 94 18.52 -17.44 -9.61
N ILE A 95 19.39 -17.48 -8.59
CA ILE A 95 20.72 -16.86 -8.64
C ILE A 95 21.83 -17.80 -9.16
N GLY A 96 21.45 -19.02 -9.56
CA GLY A 96 22.35 -20.08 -9.96
C GLY A 96 22.98 -20.75 -8.74
N GLY A 97 22.83 -22.09 -8.65
CA GLY A 97 23.14 -22.94 -7.50
C GLY A 97 24.59 -22.92 -7.00
N ASP A 98 25.00 -23.99 -6.29
CA ASP A 98 26.17 -24.12 -5.37
C ASP A 98 27.59 -23.74 -5.88
N SER A 99 27.73 -22.85 -6.86
CA SER A 99 29.01 -22.25 -7.21
C SER A 99 29.59 -21.56 -5.97
N LEU A 100 30.72 -22.07 -5.48
CA LEU A 100 31.54 -21.50 -4.40
C LEU A 100 32.05 -20.06 -4.69
N GLY A 101 31.72 -19.50 -5.86
CA GLY A 101 32.01 -18.12 -6.22
C GLY A 101 31.03 -17.14 -5.59
N GLY A 102 31.55 -15.99 -5.13
CA GLY A 102 30.72 -14.88 -4.65
C GLY A 102 29.78 -14.37 -5.75
N LYS A 103 28.57 -13.98 -5.36
CA LYS A 103 27.58 -13.38 -6.27
C LYS A 103 27.69 -11.86 -6.24
N SER A 104 27.51 -11.23 -7.39
CA SER A 104 27.37 -9.78 -7.54
C SER A 104 25.92 -9.33 -7.32
N PHE A 105 25.71 -8.05 -6.99
CA PHE A 105 24.35 -7.48 -6.92
C PHE A 105 23.58 -7.58 -8.23
N LEU A 106 24.26 -7.57 -9.38
CA LEU A 106 23.62 -7.73 -10.69
C LEU A 106 23.08 -9.14 -10.88
N GLU A 107 23.78 -10.17 -10.39
CA GLU A 107 23.30 -11.55 -10.39
C GLU A 107 22.12 -11.74 -9.43
N ILE A 108 22.20 -11.15 -8.23
CA ILE A 108 21.09 -11.15 -7.27
C ILE A 108 19.86 -10.47 -7.87
N ARG A 109 20.02 -9.32 -8.52
CA ARG A 109 18.93 -8.61 -9.22
C ARG A 109 18.31 -9.46 -10.33
N LYS A 110 19.13 -10.15 -11.15
CA LYS A 110 18.63 -11.09 -12.16
C LYS A 110 17.88 -12.26 -11.53
N GLY A 111 18.31 -12.71 -10.34
CA GLY A 111 17.58 -13.68 -9.54
C GLY A 111 16.20 -13.17 -9.11
N CYS A 112 16.13 -11.93 -8.61
CA CYS A 112 14.84 -11.28 -8.33
C CYS A 112 13.94 -11.19 -9.56
N GLU A 113 14.48 -10.81 -10.72
CA GLU A 113 13.73 -10.78 -12.00
C GLU A 113 13.15 -12.16 -12.35
N ARG A 114 13.93 -13.24 -12.18
CA ARG A 114 13.46 -14.62 -12.39
C ARG A 114 12.38 -15.05 -11.38
N LEU A 115 12.40 -14.48 -10.18
CA LEU A 115 11.39 -14.70 -9.13
C LEU A 115 10.15 -13.80 -9.29
N GLY A 116 10.13 -12.89 -10.27
CA GLY A 116 9.05 -11.92 -10.44
C GLY A 116 9.08 -10.77 -9.43
N ILE A 117 10.22 -10.51 -8.80
CA ILE A 117 10.38 -9.50 -7.76
C ILE A 117 11.03 -8.25 -8.36
N PRO A 118 10.35 -7.09 -8.38
CA PRO A 118 10.89 -5.88 -8.98
C PRO A 118 11.95 -5.27 -8.07
N ALA A 119 13.22 -5.51 -8.37
CA ALA A 119 14.34 -5.09 -7.54
C ALA A 119 15.30 -4.16 -8.30
N VAL A 120 15.76 -3.09 -7.64
CA VAL A 120 16.73 -2.14 -8.20
C VAL A 120 18.02 -2.17 -7.40
N VAL A 121 19.17 -2.15 -8.09
CA VAL A 121 20.49 -2.01 -7.46
C VAL A 121 20.86 -0.54 -7.50
N LEU A 122 21.04 0.05 -6.32
CA LEU A 122 21.38 1.45 -6.17
C LEU A 122 22.77 1.56 -5.53
N LYS A 123 23.57 2.51 -6.01
CA LYS A 123 24.79 2.96 -5.35
C LYS A 123 24.48 4.28 -4.67
N SER A 124 24.70 4.38 -3.38
CA SER A 124 24.25 5.53 -2.62
C SER A 124 25.22 5.88 -1.48
N PRO A 125 25.36 7.17 -1.14
CA PRO A 125 26.04 7.60 0.07
C PRO A 125 25.23 7.17 1.32
N ILE A 126 25.89 7.01 2.47
CA ILE A 126 25.24 6.48 3.68
C ILE A 126 24.10 7.37 4.19
N GLU A 127 24.18 8.67 3.92
CA GLU A 127 23.22 9.68 4.32
C GLU A 127 21.85 9.42 3.68
N GLU A 128 21.84 8.91 2.45
CA GLU A 128 20.63 8.52 1.72
C GLU A 128 20.03 7.19 2.24
N LEU A 129 20.78 6.38 2.99
CA LEU A 129 20.25 5.16 3.62
C LEU A 129 19.10 5.49 4.59
N ARG A 130 19.09 6.71 5.15
CA ARG A 130 18.01 7.23 6.01
C ARG A 130 16.70 7.50 5.27
N THR A 131 16.75 7.71 3.96
CA THR A 131 15.55 7.92 3.13
C THR A 131 15.08 6.65 2.43
N CYS A 132 15.85 5.57 2.54
CA CYS A 132 15.52 4.27 1.97
C CYS A 132 14.35 3.60 2.70
N ARG A 133 13.57 2.82 1.96
CA ARG A 133 12.54 1.97 2.55
C ARG A 133 13.14 0.61 2.91
N PHE A 134 13.20 0.33 4.21
CA PHE A 134 13.65 -0.96 4.72
C PHE A 134 12.58 -2.05 4.53
N PRO A 135 12.99 -3.33 4.44
CA PRO A 135 14.38 -3.81 4.49
C PRO A 135 15.12 -3.63 3.14
N VAL A 136 16.44 -3.44 3.21
CA VAL A 136 17.32 -3.36 2.02
C VAL A 136 18.44 -4.39 2.12
N LEU A 137 18.81 -5.01 1.00
CA LEU A 137 19.94 -5.93 0.96
C LEU A 137 21.23 -5.15 0.71
N ALA A 138 22.21 -5.21 1.59
CA ALA A 138 23.49 -4.52 1.47
C ALA A 138 24.67 -5.50 1.43
N TYR A 139 25.83 -5.00 0.99
CA TYR A 139 27.08 -5.75 0.95
C TYR A 139 28.18 -4.94 1.63
N GLY A 140 28.75 -5.47 2.70
CA GLY A 140 29.78 -4.80 3.50
C GLY A 140 30.64 -5.80 4.25
N SER A 141 31.76 -5.36 4.82
CA SER A 141 32.57 -6.22 5.69
C SER A 141 32.07 -6.08 7.12
N PRO A 142 31.45 -7.12 7.72
CA PRO A 142 31.06 -7.08 9.12
C PRO A 142 32.28 -6.96 10.03
N GLY A 143 32.65 -5.71 10.34
CA GLY A 143 33.71 -5.32 11.27
C GLY A 143 33.36 -5.52 12.74
N ARG A 144 32.63 -6.58 13.11
CA ARG A 144 32.80 -7.06 14.49
C ARG A 144 34.24 -7.60 14.60
N PRO A 145 34.86 -7.53 15.78
CA PRO A 145 35.89 -8.47 16.15
C PRO A 145 35.20 -9.83 16.29
N LEU A 146 34.77 -10.43 15.18
CA LEU A 146 34.63 -11.87 15.12
C LEU A 146 36.05 -12.36 15.35
N SER A 147 36.38 -12.70 16.60
CA SER A 147 37.58 -13.41 16.99
C SER A 147 37.54 -14.75 16.27
N GLY A 148 37.93 -14.75 15.00
CA GLY A 148 37.68 -15.86 14.11
C GLY A 148 38.17 -15.60 12.68
N PRO A 149 38.39 -16.67 11.90
CA PRO A 149 39.06 -16.63 10.60
C PRO A 149 38.33 -15.87 9.48
N ARG A 150 37.20 -15.21 9.78
CA ARG A 150 36.36 -14.48 8.81
C ARG A 150 36.38 -12.96 8.99
N ALA A 151 37.16 -12.42 9.93
CA ALA A 151 37.32 -10.98 10.10
C ALA A 151 37.80 -10.34 8.76
N GLY A 152 37.05 -9.36 8.27
CA GLY A 152 37.37 -8.64 7.02
C GLY A 152 36.77 -9.22 5.73
N GLN A 153 36.18 -10.44 5.75
CA GLN A 153 35.47 -10.95 4.58
C GLN A 153 34.19 -10.15 4.32
N LYS A 154 34.00 -9.70 3.09
CA LYS A 154 32.77 -9.02 2.67
C LYS A 154 31.59 -9.98 2.71
N HIS A 155 30.45 -9.51 3.20
CA HIS A 155 29.27 -10.29 3.50
C HIS A 155 28.00 -9.57 3.04
N PHE A 156 27.01 -10.31 2.54
CA PHE A 156 25.67 -9.76 2.30
C PHE A 156 24.90 -9.72 3.62
N VAL A 157 24.24 -8.61 3.90
CA VAL A 157 23.41 -8.40 5.10
C VAL A 157 22.07 -7.80 4.70
N VAL A 158 21.03 -8.04 5.48
CA VAL A 158 19.72 -7.40 5.27
C VAL A 158 19.59 -6.28 6.29
N LEU A 159 19.68 -5.03 5.86
CA LEU A 159 19.46 -3.89 6.73
C LEU A 159 17.97 -3.77 7.00
N VAL A 160 17.61 -3.64 8.28
CA VAL A 160 16.20 -3.60 8.73
C VAL A 160 15.78 -2.23 9.24
N GLY A 161 16.75 -1.36 9.54
CA GLY A 161 16.49 0.03 9.92
C GLY A 161 17.75 0.75 10.36
N ILE A 162 17.61 2.05 10.62
CA ILE A 162 18.61 2.86 11.32
C ILE A 162 17.98 3.30 12.63
N VAL A 163 18.61 2.96 13.75
CA VAL A 163 18.17 3.29 15.10
C VAL A 163 19.34 3.93 15.84
N ASP A 164 19.14 5.15 16.31
CA ASP A 164 20.16 5.93 17.03
C ASP A 164 21.46 6.17 16.25
N GLY A 165 21.36 6.22 14.91
CA GLY A 165 22.52 6.35 14.03
C GLY A 165 23.27 5.03 13.79
N ASP A 166 22.89 3.96 14.48
CA ASP A 166 23.36 2.61 14.17
C ASP A 166 22.45 1.95 13.14
N VAL A 167 23.07 1.24 12.20
CA VAL A 167 22.34 0.38 11.28
C VAL A 167 22.03 -0.93 11.97
N GLN A 168 20.76 -1.27 12.02
CA GLN A 168 20.30 -2.60 12.40
C GLN A 168 20.29 -3.48 11.16
N TYR A 169 20.86 -4.67 11.26
CA TYR A 169 20.90 -5.62 10.15
C TYR A 169 20.75 -7.06 10.65
N ILE A 170 20.21 -7.90 9.78
CA ILE A 170 20.21 -9.35 9.96
C ILE A 170 21.45 -9.91 9.28
N ASP A 171 22.27 -10.63 10.03
CA ASP A 171 23.32 -11.46 9.47
C ASP A 171 22.68 -12.77 8.97
N PRO A 172 22.64 -13.02 7.66
CA PRO A 172 21.97 -14.20 7.10
C PRO A 172 22.73 -15.51 7.36
N THR A 173 23.94 -15.44 7.93
CA THR A 173 24.71 -16.60 8.37
C THR A 173 24.38 -16.98 9.80
N SER A 174 24.23 -16.01 10.71
CA SER A 174 23.89 -16.32 12.11
C SER A 174 22.39 -16.25 12.38
N ALA A 175 21.62 -15.65 11.48
CA ALA A 175 20.23 -15.24 11.66
C ALA A 175 20.01 -14.26 12.84
N GLU A 176 21.08 -13.64 13.33
CA GLU A 176 21.02 -12.67 14.43
C GLU A 176 20.73 -11.27 13.91
N ILE A 177 19.94 -10.51 14.68
CA ILE A 177 19.82 -9.07 14.50
C ILE A 177 20.99 -8.41 15.22
N LEU A 178 21.85 -7.77 14.44
CA LEU A 178 23.03 -7.08 14.90
C LEU A 178 22.87 -5.57 14.69
N ARG A 179 23.69 -4.82 15.42
CA ARG A 179 23.82 -3.37 15.26
C ARG A 179 25.25 -3.03 14.94
N ALA A 180 25.45 -2.08 14.05
CA ALA A 180 26.75 -1.49 13.77
C ALA A 180 26.59 -0.01 13.46
N SER A 181 27.64 0.78 13.72
CA SER A 181 27.65 2.20 13.36
C SER A 181 27.48 2.40 11.86
N THR A 182 26.99 3.55 11.41
CA THR A 182 26.96 3.87 9.98
C THR A 182 28.35 3.86 9.33
N GLU A 183 29.40 4.19 10.10
CA GLU A 183 30.80 4.12 9.65
C GLU A 183 31.24 2.70 9.30
N TRP A 184 30.65 1.68 9.94
CA TRP A 184 30.93 0.27 9.66
C TRP A 184 30.54 -0.14 8.24
N LEU A 185 29.42 0.40 7.71
CA LEU A 185 29.05 0.17 6.31
C LEU A 185 30.04 0.84 5.34
N LEU A 186 30.71 1.90 5.78
CA LEU A 186 31.56 2.75 4.94
C LEU A 186 33.02 2.28 4.83
N GLY A 187 33.42 1.24 5.57
CA GLY A 187 34.82 0.91 5.90
C GLY A 187 35.85 0.82 4.75
N GLN A 188 35.46 0.88 3.47
CA GLN A 188 36.38 0.86 2.32
C GLN A 188 36.06 1.88 1.19
N GLY A 189 35.10 2.79 1.34
CA GLY A 189 34.93 3.87 0.35
C GLY A 189 33.51 4.39 0.15
N GLY A 190 33.07 5.29 1.04
CA GLY A 190 32.09 6.38 0.83
C GLY A 190 30.69 6.07 0.28
N SER A 191 30.46 4.89 -0.25
CA SER A 191 29.25 4.49 -0.97
C SER A 191 29.06 2.99 -0.83
N PHE A 192 27.82 2.57 -0.65
CA PHE A 192 27.45 1.16 -0.57
C PHE A 192 26.42 0.89 -1.67
N TYR A 193 26.37 -0.38 -2.10
CA TYR A 193 25.35 -0.84 -3.02
C TYR A 193 24.26 -1.54 -2.22
N TYR A 194 23.00 -1.29 -2.59
CA TYR A 194 21.88 -2.01 -2.00
C TYR A 194 20.81 -2.37 -3.02
N LEU A 195 20.03 -3.39 -2.67
CA LEU A 195 18.85 -3.83 -3.40
C LEU A 195 17.58 -3.37 -2.66
N GLN A 196 16.65 -2.74 -3.37
CA GLN A 196 15.35 -2.32 -2.84
C GLN A 196 14.22 -2.79 -3.76
N VAL A 197 13.08 -3.20 -3.18
CA VAL A 197 11.87 -3.52 -3.94
C VAL A 197 11.25 -2.22 -4.46
N SER A 198 11.04 -2.15 -5.78
CA SER A 198 10.48 -0.97 -6.42
C SER A 198 8.99 -0.80 -6.07
N PRO A 199 8.52 0.40 -5.70
CA PRO A 199 7.12 0.65 -5.32
C PRO A 199 6.13 0.66 -6.51
N HIS A 200 6.50 0.12 -7.67
CA HIS A 200 5.83 0.40 -8.95
C HIS A 200 4.34 0.03 -9.01
N ASP A 201 3.86 -0.93 -8.21
CA ASP A 201 2.49 -1.43 -8.37
C ASP A 201 1.39 -0.49 -7.82
N ARG A 202 1.71 0.44 -6.91
CA ARG A 202 0.67 1.34 -6.34
C ARG A 202 0.45 2.63 -7.12
N ILE A 203 1.42 3.03 -7.94
CA ILE A 203 1.37 4.29 -8.67
C ILE A 203 0.62 4.08 -9.99
N TRP A 204 0.92 2.99 -10.72
CA TRP A 204 0.33 2.76 -12.03
C TRP A 204 -1.19 2.60 -12.01
N THR A 205 -1.75 1.84 -11.05
CA THR A 205 -3.20 1.58 -11.01
C THR A 205 -4.01 2.84 -10.74
N ASN A 206 -3.52 3.70 -9.83
CA ASN A 206 -4.15 4.98 -9.53
C ASN A 206 -4.02 5.95 -10.72
N TYR A 207 -2.84 6.05 -11.36
CA TYR A 207 -2.66 6.89 -12.53
C TYR A 207 -3.48 6.44 -13.75
N VAL A 208 -3.54 5.12 -14.02
CA VAL A 208 -4.32 4.57 -15.13
C VAL A 208 -5.81 4.82 -14.92
N LEU A 209 -6.35 4.61 -13.72
CA LEU A 209 -7.75 4.90 -13.42
C LEU A 209 -8.07 6.41 -13.49
N SER A 210 -7.14 7.25 -13.05
CA SER A 210 -7.29 8.71 -13.05
C SER A 210 -7.27 9.30 -14.46
N ILE A 211 -6.49 8.73 -15.38
CA ILE A 211 -6.35 9.24 -16.75
C ILE A 211 -7.38 8.61 -17.70
N SER A 212 -7.70 7.33 -17.53
CA SER A 212 -8.60 6.61 -18.44
C SER A 212 -10.06 7.04 -18.29
N ALA A 213 -10.54 7.32 -17.07
CA ALA A 213 -11.93 7.71 -16.84
C ALA A 213 -12.30 9.08 -17.45
N PRO A 214 -11.52 10.17 -17.28
CA PRO A 214 -11.77 11.44 -17.96
C PRO A 214 -11.57 11.36 -19.47
N GLY A 215 -10.58 10.59 -19.93
CA GLY A 215 -10.32 10.38 -21.36
C GLY A 215 -11.51 9.71 -22.07
N LEU A 216 -12.07 8.66 -21.47
CA LEU A 216 -13.27 7.98 -21.98
C LEU A 216 -14.49 8.91 -21.98
N LEU A 217 -14.69 9.69 -20.91
CA LEU A 217 -15.77 10.67 -20.83
C LEU A 217 -15.64 11.73 -21.94
N ALA A 218 -14.43 12.27 -22.16
CA ALA A 218 -14.15 13.25 -23.19
C ALA A 218 -14.41 12.69 -24.59
N VAL A 219 -13.98 11.45 -24.87
CA VAL A 219 -14.25 10.78 -26.16
C VAL A 219 -15.74 10.56 -26.38
N CYS A 220 -16.49 10.14 -25.36
CA CYS A 220 -17.94 9.98 -25.43
C CYS A 220 -18.64 11.32 -25.69
N LEU A 221 -18.26 12.38 -24.98
CA LEU A 221 -18.84 13.72 -25.15
C LEU A 221 -18.51 14.31 -26.53
N PHE A 222 -17.27 14.15 -27.00
CA PHE A 222 -16.84 14.63 -28.31
C PHE A 222 -17.54 13.88 -29.45
N GLY A 223 -17.74 12.57 -29.30
CA GLY A 223 -18.50 11.75 -30.25
C GLY A 223 -19.96 12.16 -30.35
N VAL A 224 -20.60 12.52 -29.24
CA VAL A 224 -21.98 13.06 -29.23
C VAL A 224 -22.01 14.43 -29.91
N PHE A 225 -21.10 15.33 -29.54
CA PHE A 225 -21.03 16.69 -30.06
C PHE A 225 -20.84 16.71 -31.59
N ARG A 226 -19.83 16.00 -32.11
CA ARG A 226 -19.55 15.99 -33.55
C ARG A 226 -20.73 15.49 -34.39
N ARG A 227 -21.57 14.63 -33.82
CA ARG A 227 -22.76 14.08 -34.48
C ARG A 227 -23.94 15.05 -34.49
N THR A 228 -24.04 15.93 -33.49
CA THR A 228 -25.08 16.96 -33.42
C THR A 228 -24.71 18.20 -34.24
N SER A 229 -23.44 18.60 -34.26
CA SER A 229 -22.99 19.82 -34.95
C SER A 229 -23.06 19.73 -36.48
N GLY A 230 -22.97 18.52 -37.05
CA GLY A 230 -23.00 18.32 -38.50
C GLY A 230 -24.38 18.44 -39.17
N ARG A 231 -25.46 18.70 -38.42
CA ARG A 231 -26.83 18.62 -38.96
C ARG A 231 -27.64 19.90 -38.92
N GLN A 232 -27.20 20.93 -38.21
CA GLN A 232 -27.96 22.18 -38.10
C GLN A 232 -26.97 23.34 -38.12
N GLY A 233 -27.19 24.32 -39.00
CA GLY A 233 -26.43 25.58 -39.04
C GLY A 233 -26.70 26.46 -37.82
N LEU A 234 -26.47 25.91 -36.64
CA LEU A 234 -26.59 26.59 -35.35
C LEU A 234 -25.31 27.39 -35.07
N PRO A 235 -25.43 28.56 -34.42
CA PRO A 235 -24.31 29.44 -34.15
C PRO A 235 -23.33 28.81 -33.14
N GLY A 236 -22.04 28.80 -33.52
CA GLY A 236 -20.83 28.83 -32.68
C GLY A 236 -20.69 27.89 -31.46
N PRO A 237 -19.59 27.10 -31.34
CA PRO A 237 -19.35 26.13 -30.24
C PRO A 237 -19.10 26.71 -28.83
N ALA A 238 -19.38 28.00 -28.58
CA ALA A 238 -18.90 28.72 -27.41
C ALA A 238 -19.39 28.24 -26.02
N PRO A 239 -20.64 27.81 -25.79
CA PRO A 239 -21.08 27.47 -24.43
C PRO A 239 -20.67 26.06 -23.97
N PHE A 240 -20.41 25.14 -24.90
CA PHE A 240 -20.17 23.73 -24.55
C PHE A 240 -18.72 23.43 -24.17
N SER A 241 -17.76 24.16 -24.76
CA SER A 241 -16.35 24.07 -24.36
C SER A 241 -16.15 24.50 -22.91
N ALA A 242 -16.86 25.54 -22.46
CA ALA A 242 -16.82 26.03 -21.08
C ALA A 242 -17.32 24.98 -20.06
N VAL A 243 -18.39 24.24 -20.38
CA VAL A 243 -18.93 23.19 -19.50
C VAL A 243 -17.97 22.00 -19.39
N ILE A 244 -17.39 21.56 -20.50
CA ILE A 244 -16.38 20.48 -20.49
C ILE A 244 -15.13 20.95 -19.72
N PHE A 245 -14.70 22.20 -19.92
CA PHE A 245 -13.55 22.76 -19.21
C PHE A 245 -13.81 22.86 -17.71
N LEU A 246 -14.97 23.37 -17.27
CA LEU A 246 -15.37 23.41 -15.86
C LEU A 246 -15.43 22.02 -15.23
N PHE A 247 -15.97 21.03 -15.94
CA PHE A 247 -16.07 19.65 -15.43
C PHE A 247 -14.70 18.98 -15.30
N LEU A 248 -13.81 19.18 -16.28
CA LEU A 248 -12.43 18.68 -16.23
C LEU A 248 -11.61 19.41 -15.16
N THR A 249 -11.84 20.70 -14.95
CA THR A 249 -11.13 21.47 -13.90
C THR A 249 -11.61 21.08 -12.51
N ALA A 250 -12.90 20.76 -12.33
CA ALA A 250 -13.45 20.25 -11.08
C ALA A 250 -12.96 18.83 -10.75
N LEU A 251 -12.76 17.97 -11.75
CA LEU A 251 -12.18 16.63 -11.58
C LEU A 251 -10.66 16.65 -11.36
N CYS A 252 -9.97 17.65 -11.93
CA CYS A 252 -8.53 17.82 -11.79
C CYS A 252 -8.10 18.74 -10.63
N CYS A 253 -9.05 19.38 -9.93
CA CYS A 253 -8.77 20.04 -8.66
C CYS A 253 -8.81 18.96 -7.57
N PRO A 254 -7.66 18.45 -7.08
CA PRO A 254 -7.67 17.72 -5.82
C PRO A 254 -8.30 18.64 -4.79
N ALA A 255 -9.32 18.16 -4.07
CA ALA A 255 -9.93 18.92 -2.99
C ALA A 255 -8.80 19.44 -2.08
N THR A 256 -8.50 20.73 -2.20
CA THR A 256 -7.57 21.42 -1.32
C THR A 256 -8.25 21.40 0.05
N ARG A 257 -7.80 20.47 0.88
CA ARG A 257 -8.19 20.38 2.28
C ARG A 257 -7.79 21.71 2.92
N ALA A 258 -8.78 22.55 3.18
CA ALA A 258 -8.62 23.81 3.87
C ALA A 258 -8.04 23.56 5.27
N ASP A 259 -6.94 24.24 5.54
CA ASP A 259 -6.38 24.70 6.80
C ASP A 259 -6.97 24.11 8.09
N GLY A 260 -6.21 23.18 8.68
CA GLY A 260 -6.00 23.15 10.12
C GLY A 260 -4.75 23.97 10.44
N GLY A 261 -4.89 25.29 10.41
CA GLY A 261 -3.84 26.24 10.80
C GLY A 261 -3.63 26.30 12.31
N ASP A 262 -2.37 26.56 12.69
CA ASP A 262 -1.93 27.17 13.95
C ASP A 262 -1.73 26.33 15.23
N ALA A 263 -1.12 25.14 15.12
CA ALA A 263 -0.47 24.47 16.27
C ALA A 263 1.00 24.08 16.07
N ALA A 264 1.64 24.47 14.96
CA ALA A 264 3.00 24.02 14.59
C ALA A 264 4.09 25.11 14.69
N LYS A 265 3.87 26.17 15.48
CA LYS A 265 4.76 27.34 15.54
C LYS A 265 5.47 27.53 16.89
N SER A 266 6.19 26.49 17.35
CA SER A 266 7.38 26.63 18.22
C SER A 266 8.04 25.27 18.49
N ARG A 267 8.49 24.55 17.45
CA ARG A 267 9.43 23.43 17.67
C ARG A 267 10.84 24.00 17.80
N GLY A 268 11.20 24.36 19.02
CA GLY A 268 12.60 24.58 19.39
C GLY A 268 13.41 23.34 19.02
N ARG A 269 14.60 23.57 18.47
CA ARG A 269 15.60 22.54 18.19
C ARG A 269 16.00 21.93 19.53
N MET A 270 15.39 20.80 19.89
CA MET A 270 15.69 20.06 21.11
C MET A 270 17.10 19.50 20.99
N GLU A 271 18.01 19.94 21.86
CA GLU A 271 19.33 19.34 22.01
C GLU A 271 19.15 17.90 22.47
N ILE A 272 19.56 16.96 21.63
CA ILE A 272 19.47 15.53 21.90
C ILE A 272 20.57 15.22 22.93
N GLY A 273 20.16 14.97 24.18
CA GLY A 273 21.02 14.46 25.24
C GLY A 273 21.73 13.15 24.85
N SER A 274 22.75 12.76 25.60
CA SER A 274 23.62 11.63 25.24
C SER A 274 22.83 10.33 25.04
N VAL A 275 23.26 9.48 24.11
CA VAL A 275 22.58 8.21 23.72
C VAL A 275 22.45 7.22 24.89
N LYS A 276 23.24 7.39 25.95
CA LYS A 276 23.10 6.61 27.19
C LYS A 276 21.82 6.97 27.94
N ASP A 277 21.37 8.22 27.85
CA ASP A 277 20.19 8.73 28.55
C ASP A 277 18.88 8.31 27.85
N LEU A 278 18.90 8.08 26.52
CA LEU A 278 17.71 7.70 25.74
C LEU A 278 17.32 6.22 25.84
N LYS A 279 18.27 5.31 26.09
CA LYS A 279 17.96 3.87 26.30
C LYS A 279 17.23 3.61 27.62
N GLU A 280 17.33 4.53 28.58
CA GLU A 280 16.72 4.42 29.91
C GLU A 280 15.50 5.35 30.07
N ALA A 281 15.45 6.50 29.37
CA ALA A 281 14.46 7.54 29.65
C ALA A 281 12.99 7.15 29.41
N TRP A 282 12.70 6.34 28.38
CA TRP A 282 11.31 6.02 27.99
C TRP A 282 10.78 4.74 28.63
N ARG A 283 11.62 3.88 29.23
CA ARG A 283 11.20 2.59 29.81
C ARG A 283 11.00 2.71 31.32
N ARG A 284 10.15 3.65 31.73
CA ARG A 284 9.88 3.84 33.15
C ARG A 284 8.94 2.75 33.65
N PRO A 285 9.36 1.90 34.61
CA PRO A 285 8.48 0.88 35.16
C PRO A 285 7.24 1.51 35.78
N GLY A 286 6.08 0.90 35.56
CA GLY A 286 4.79 1.41 36.07
C GLY A 286 4.12 2.47 35.19
N CYS A 287 4.72 2.85 34.06
CA CYS A 287 4.14 3.79 33.08
C CYS A 287 3.60 3.06 31.85
N ASP A 288 3.00 1.90 32.06
CA ASP A 288 2.59 0.94 31.03
C ASP A 288 1.70 1.53 29.94
N GLY A 289 0.77 2.42 30.28
CA GLY A 289 -0.07 3.13 29.31
C GLY A 289 0.73 4.06 28.40
N ILE A 290 1.66 4.84 28.97
CA ILE A 290 2.54 5.77 28.22
C ILE A 290 3.49 4.97 27.33
N ASN A 291 4.11 3.92 27.88
CA ASN A 291 5.02 3.03 27.15
C ASN A 291 4.33 2.37 25.96
N SER A 292 3.11 1.83 26.18
CA SER A 292 2.32 1.18 25.12
C SER A 292 1.91 2.18 24.05
N LEU A 293 1.48 3.39 24.43
CA LEU A 293 1.09 4.43 23.47
C LEU A 293 2.29 4.95 22.67
N TYR A 294 3.44 5.14 23.30
CA TYR A 294 4.67 5.54 22.63
C TYR A 294 5.05 4.53 21.53
N LEU A 295 5.05 3.23 21.87
CA LEU A 295 5.33 2.16 20.91
C LEU A 295 4.28 2.09 19.80
N PHE A 296 2.99 2.22 20.15
CA PHE A 296 1.89 2.25 19.20
C PHE A 296 2.04 3.39 18.18
N LEU A 297 2.29 4.61 18.63
CA LEU A 297 2.50 5.78 17.77
C LEU A 297 3.70 5.60 16.84
N ARG A 298 4.82 5.13 17.39
CA ARG A 298 6.05 4.87 16.60
C ARG A 298 5.83 3.79 15.55
N HIS A 299 5.09 2.73 15.87
CA HIS A 299 4.75 1.68 14.91
C HIS A 299 3.95 2.22 13.72
N HIS A 300 3.04 3.16 13.96
CA HIS A 300 2.26 3.82 12.91
C HIS A 300 2.99 5.01 12.24
N GLY A 301 4.30 5.13 12.44
CA GLY A 301 5.13 6.15 11.78
C GLY A 301 5.01 7.55 12.36
N VAL A 302 4.37 7.72 13.53
CA VAL A 302 4.29 9.00 14.23
C VAL A 302 5.54 9.19 15.08
N SER A 303 6.26 10.29 14.83
CA SER A 303 7.39 10.70 15.67
C SER A 303 6.93 11.61 16.80
N VAL A 304 7.13 11.17 18.04
CA VAL A 304 6.74 11.87 19.27
C VAL A 304 7.81 11.69 20.35
N SER A 305 8.00 12.69 21.21
CA SER A 305 8.88 12.57 22.38
C SER A 305 8.17 11.84 23.52
N TYR A 306 8.91 11.02 24.28
CA TYR A 306 8.33 10.31 25.43
C TYR A 306 7.91 11.28 26.54
N ASP A 307 8.71 12.32 26.81
CA ASP A 307 8.39 13.31 27.84
C ASP A 307 7.14 14.11 27.48
N GLU A 308 6.92 14.42 26.20
CA GLU A 308 5.69 15.07 25.71
C GLU A 308 4.45 14.20 25.98
N LEU A 309 4.53 12.88 25.71
CA LEU A 309 3.43 11.96 26.01
C LEU A 309 3.20 11.84 27.52
N SER A 310 4.28 11.77 28.29
CA SER A 310 4.21 11.71 29.74
C SER A 310 3.53 12.95 30.29
N GLU A 311 3.88 14.15 29.83
CA GLU A 311 3.24 15.40 30.25
C GLU A 311 1.75 15.42 29.88
N GLN A 312 1.40 15.05 28.64
CA GLN A 312 0.00 15.02 28.18
C GLN A 312 -0.88 14.03 28.95
N LEU A 313 -0.32 12.87 29.34
CA LEU A 313 -1.04 11.85 30.11
C LEU A 313 -0.99 12.09 31.63
N GLY A 314 -0.28 13.13 32.09
CA GLY A 314 -0.18 13.49 33.51
C GLY A 314 0.83 12.68 34.32
N GLY A 315 1.86 12.15 33.65
CA GLY A 315 2.93 11.35 34.24
C GLY A 315 2.52 9.91 34.56
N CYS A 316 3.41 9.20 35.24
CA CYS A 316 3.20 7.80 35.62
C CYS A 316 2.32 7.64 36.88
N ASP A 317 2.15 8.72 37.65
CA ASP A 317 1.35 8.70 38.88
C ASP A 317 -0.16 8.70 38.59
N ARG A 318 -0.56 9.12 37.39
CA ARG A 318 -1.94 9.11 36.93
C ARG A 318 -2.21 7.83 36.12
N ALA A 319 -3.14 7.02 36.59
CA ALA A 319 -3.63 5.87 35.83
C ALA A 319 -4.38 6.35 34.56
N ALA A 320 -3.73 6.27 33.41
CA ALA A 320 -4.36 6.51 32.12
C ALA A 320 -5.37 5.40 31.81
N ASN A 321 -6.47 5.72 31.14
CA ASN A 321 -7.40 4.74 30.59
C ASN A 321 -7.33 4.68 29.05
N LEU A 322 -7.94 3.68 28.41
CA LEU A 322 -7.92 3.54 26.93
C LEU A 322 -8.48 4.76 26.18
N ARG A 323 -9.41 5.51 26.79
CA ARG A 323 -9.97 6.73 26.20
C ARG A 323 -8.94 7.86 26.19
N ASP A 324 -8.18 8.01 27.27
CA ASP A 324 -7.09 8.99 27.35
C ASP A 324 -6.03 8.69 26.28
N LEU A 325 -5.62 7.42 26.16
CA LEU A 325 -4.66 6.98 25.13
C LEU A 325 -5.18 7.22 23.71
N ARG A 326 -6.48 6.98 23.46
CA ARG A 326 -7.14 7.26 22.19
C ARG A 326 -7.10 8.75 21.85
N ASP A 327 -7.46 9.59 22.81
CA ASP A 327 -7.60 11.02 22.60
C ASP A 327 -6.23 11.65 22.32
N VAL A 328 -5.18 11.21 23.02
CA VAL A 328 -3.79 11.59 22.69
C VAL A 328 -3.38 11.06 21.31
N ALA A 329 -3.64 9.79 20.98
CA ALA A 329 -3.30 9.24 19.66
C ALA A 329 -3.95 10.02 18.51
N ARG A 330 -5.18 10.51 18.71
CA ARG A 330 -5.90 11.36 17.74
C ARG A 330 -5.30 12.75 17.59
N GLN A 331 -4.76 13.34 18.66
CA GLN A 331 -4.03 14.60 18.57
C GLN A 331 -2.78 14.47 17.69
N TYR A 332 -2.18 13.28 17.63
CA TYR A 332 -1.09 12.96 16.72
C TYR A 332 -1.54 12.48 15.32
N GLY A 333 -2.82 12.62 14.99
CA GLY A 333 -3.35 12.36 13.65
C GLY A 333 -3.68 10.89 13.34
N LEU A 334 -3.61 9.98 14.32
CA LEU A 334 -4.12 8.62 14.14
C LEU A 334 -5.63 8.58 14.32
N ASN A 335 -6.34 7.89 13.42
CA ASN A 335 -7.76 7.59 13.60
C ASN A 335 -7.95 6.42 14.59
N ALA A 336 -7.49 6.63 15.83
CA ALA A 336 -7.55 5.62 16.87
C ALA A 336 -8.98 5.46 17.40
N VAL A 337 -9.40 4.22 17.63
CA VAL A 337 -10.72 3.87 18.17
C VAL A 337 -10.56 2.81 19.25
N VAL A 338 -11.35 2.94 20.32
CA VAL A 338 -11.47 1.90 21.34
C VAL A 338 -12.66 1.05 20.95
N VAL A 339 -12.43 -0.24 20.76
CA VAL A 339 -13.45 -1.20 20.35
C VAL A 339 -13.43 -2.40 21.29
N GLN A 340 -14.61 -2.97 21.52
CA GLN A 340 -14.73 -4.28 22.11
C GLN A 340 -14.65 -5.30 20.99
N VAL A 341 -13.73 -6.27 21.09
CA VAL A 341 -13.52 -7.27 20.05
C VAL A 341 -13.42 -8.65 20.68
N ASP A 342 -13.89 -9.68 19.96
CA ASP A 342 -13.59 -11.06 20.32
C ASP A 342 -12.21 -11.46 19.77
N LEU A 343 -11.73 -12.64 20.18
CA LEU A 343 -10.44 -13.17 19.73
C LEU A 343 -10.35 -13.33 18.20
N ARG A 344 -11.42 -13.78 17.54
CA ARG A 344 -11.41 -14.02 16.09
C ARG A 344 -11.30 -12.70 15.33
N SER A 345 -11.96 -11.65 15.83
CA SER A 345 -11.84 -10.28 15.36
C SER A 345 -10.48 -9.68 15.66
N LEU A 346 -9.90 -9.97 16.83
CA LEU A 346 -8.55 -9.53 17.20
C LEU A 346 -7.50 -10.08 16.23
N ALA A 347 -7.54 -11.38 15.93
CA ALA A 347 -6.63 -12.05 15.00
C ALA A 347 -6.75 -11.58 13.54
N ARG A 348 -7.91 -11.00 13.17
CA ARG A 348 -8.15 -10.44 11.82
C ARG A 348 -8.02 -8.91 11.78
N GLY A 349 -7.82 -8.28 12.93
CA GLY A 349 -7.81 -6.83 13.08
C GLY A 349 -6.49 -6.21 12.64
N PRO A 350 -6.47 -4.89 12.43
CA PRO A 350 -5.24 -4.16 12.13
C PRO A 350 -4.36 -4.06 13.40
N LEU A 351 -3.50 -5.04 13.60
CA LEU A 351 -2.49 -5.03 14.69
C LEU A 351 -1.25 -4.23 14.25
N PRO A 352 -0.53 -3.60 15.20
CA PRO A 352 -0.67 -3.74 16.65
C PRO A 352 -1.79 -2.90 17.25
N GLY A 353 -2.24 -3.29 18.46
CA GLY A 353 -3.26 -2.56 19.23
C GLY A 353 -3.00 -2.58 20.73
N ILE A 354 -3.48 -1.56 21.45
CA ILE A 354 -3.27 -1.48 22.91
C ILE A 354 -4.44 -2.13 23.65
N ALA A 355 -4.17 -3.23 24.35
CA ALA A 355 -5.15 -3.93 25.17
C ALA A 355 -4.95 -3.64 26.66
N LEU A 356 -6.05 -3.72 27.42
CA LEU A 356 -6.04 -3.62 28.88
C LEU A 356 -6.23 -5.02 29.48
N LEU A 357 -5.24 -5.46 30.26
CA LEU A 357 -5.24 -6.75 30.95
C LEU A 357 -5.44 -6.54 32.46
N ASP A 358 -6.09 -7.49 33.12
CA ASP A 358 -6.12 -7.61 34.57
C ASP A 358 -4.86 -8.33 35.05
N SER A 359 -4.17 -7.73 36.02
CA SER A 359 -3.09 -8.43 36.71
C SER A 359 -3.68 -9.46 37.66
N SER A 360 -3.19 -10.69 37.56
CA SER A 360 -3.46 -11.73 38.57
C SER A 360 -2.80 -11.44 39.91
N ARG A 361 -1.75 -10.60 39.91
CA ARG A 361 -1.08 -10.11 41.10
C ARG A 361 -1.79 -8.83 41.53
N GLU A 362 -2.03 -8.64 42.82
CA GLU A 362 -2.80 -7.57 43.50
C GLU A 362 -2.64 -6.10 43.01
N LYS A 363 -1.76 -5.84 42.04
CA LYS A 363 -1.53 -4.58 41.35
C LYS A 363 -2.40 -4.42 40.09
N GLY A 364 -3.66 -4.07 40.26
CA GLY A 364 -4.49 -3.39 39.25
C GLY A 364 -4.57 -3.98 37.84
N SER A 365 -5.04 -3.19 36.89
CA SER A 365 -5.00 -3.50 35.45
C SER A 365 -3.76 -2.89 34.82
N TYR A 366 -3.23 -3.50 33.77
CA TYR A 366 -2.07 -3.01 33.04
C TYR A 366 -2.26 -3.04 31.51
N PHE A 367 -1.54 -2.17 30.81
CA PHE A 367 -1.59 -2.04 29.36
C PHE A 367 -0.52 -2.89 28.67
N VAL A 368 -0.93 -3.50 27.55
CA VAL A 368 -0.04 -4.23 26.66
C VAL A 368 -0.25 -3.81 25.22
N LEU A 369 0.81 -3.84 24.42
CA LEU A 369 0.73 -3.67 22.98
C LEU A 369 0.66 -5.06 22.32
N VAL A 370 -0.53 -5.47 21.91
CA VAL A 370 -0.76 -6.71 21.17
C VAL A 370 -0.17 -6.56 19.77
N SER A 371 0.86 -7.35 19.45
CA SER A 371 1.57 -7.31 18.17
C SER A 371 1.07 -8.38 17.20
N GLY A 372 0.57 -9.50 17.72
CA GLY A 372 0.05 -10.62 16.93
C GLY A 372 -1.00 -11.40 17.70
N ALA A 373 -1.99 -11.93 16.97
CA ALA A 373 -2.98 -12.85 17.55
C ALA A 373 -3.27 -13.97 16.56
N SER A 374 -3.26 -15.21 17.05
CA SER A 374 -3.59 -16.42 16.31
C SER A 374 -4.68 -17.21 17.06
N PRO A 375 -5.19 -18.33 16.49
CA PRO A 375 -6.14 -19.17 17.19
C PRO A 375 -5.61 -19.84 18.47
N SER A 376 -4.29 -20.00 18.62
CA SER A 376 -3.67 -20.70 19.76
C SER A 376 -2.93 -19.79 20.71
N GLU A 377 -2.49 -18.62 20.27
CA GLU A 377 -1.54 -17.78 21.01
C GLU A 377 -1.70 -16.29 20.68
N VAL A 378 -1.27 -15.45 21.62
CA VAL A 378 -1.25 -13.99 21.48
C VAL A 378 0.13 -13.47 21.84
N ASP A 379 0.74 -12.74 20.91
CA ASP A 379 2.00 -12.05 21.07
C ASP A 379 1.73 -10.60 21.51
N TYR A 380 2.38 -10.16 22.58
CA TYR A 380 2.24 -8.80 23.08
C TYR A 380 3.50 -8.29 23.77
N ILE A 381 3.64 -6.98 23.79
CA ILE A 381 4.67 -6.28 24.56
C ILE A 381 4.04 -5.78 25.85
N ASP A 382 4.57 -6.20 26.99
CA ASP A 382 4.16 -5.69 28.30
C ASP A 382 4.59 -4.23 28.42
N GLY A 383 3.64 -3.31 28.58
CA GLY A 383 3.95 -1.89 28.68
C GLY A 383 4.77 -1.53 29.92
N GLY A 384 4.58 -2.25 31.03
CA GLY A 384 5.24 -1.96 32.30
C GLY A 384 6.73 -2.30 32.30
N PHE A 385 7.11 -3.40 31.64
CA PHE A 385 8.51 -3.87 31.58
C PHE A 385 9.15 -3.77 30.20
N VAL A 386 8.37 -3.47 29.17
CA VAL A 386 8.78 -3.43 27.76
C VAL A 386 9.43 -4.75 27.35
N THR A 387 8.81 -5.85 27.79
CA THR A 387 9.21 -7.22 27.47
C THR A 387 8.26 -7.82 26.46
N TRP A 388 8.80 -8.61 25.53
CA TRP A 388 7.99 -9.43 24.63
C TRP A 388 7.51 -10.66 25.38
N ASN A 389 6.21 -10.89 25.30
CA ASN A 389 5.54 -12.03 25.93
C ASN A 389 4.65 -12.73 24.89
N LYS A 390 4.42 -14.00 25.15
CA LYS A 390 3.59 -14.87 24.34
C LYS A 390 2.76 -15.72 25.30
N ASP A 391 1.46 -15.55 25.25
CA ASP A 391 0.52 -16.32 26.07
C ASP A 391 -0.28 -17.26 25.18
N ASP A 392 -0.57 -18.47 25.68
CA ASP A 392 -1.67 -19.27 25.15
C ASP A 392 -2.95 -18.45 25.16
N VAL A 393 -3.78 -18.64 24.15
CA VAL A 393 -4.96 -17.80 23.96
C VAL A 393 -5.93 -17.85 25.13
N GLU A 394 -6.08 -19.01 25.77
CA GLU A 394 -6.92 -19.16 26.97
C GLU A 394 -6.36 -18.38 28.16
N VAL A 395 -5.03 -18.33 28.29
CA VAL A 395 -4.35 -17.58 29.35
C VAL A 395 -4.50 -16.09 29.13
N PHE A 396 -4.34 -15.62 27.89
CA PHE A 396 -4.55 -14.23 27.52
C PHE A 396 -6.01 -13.81 27.75
N LEU A 397 -6.98 -14.61 27.30
CA LEU A 397 -8.41 -14.31 27.44
C LEU A 397 -8.89 -14.23 28.88
N ARG A 398 -8.27 -14.97 29.81
CA ARG A 398 -8.57 -14.87 31.25
C ARG A 398 -8.13 -13.54 31.86
N LYS A 399 -7.11 -12.90 31.30
CA LYS A 399 -6.59 -11.60 31.75
C LYS A 399 -7.22 -10.43 30.98
N TRP A 400 -7.61 -10.64 29.73
CA TRP A 400 -8.05 -9.55 28.85
C TRP A 400 -9.49 -9.12 29.12
N ARG A 401 -9.69 -7.81 29.29
CA ARG A 401 -11.02 -7.21 29.50
C ARG A 401 -11.90 -7.12 28.25
N GLY A 402 -11.42 -7.56 27.09
CA GLY A 402 -12.16 -7.56 25.82
C GLY A 402 -12.14 -6.23 25.07
N PHE A 403 -11.44 -5.20 25.58
CA PHE A 403 -11.28 -3.91 24.91
C PHE A 403 -9.88 -3.75 24.34
N ILE A 404 -9.80 -3.11 23.17
CA ILE A 404 -8.54 -2.78 22.51
C ILE A 404 -8.63 -1.41 21.83
N LEU A 405 -7.53 -0.66 21.85
CA LEU A 405 -7.30 0.51 21.03
C LEU A 405 -6.67 0.08 19.70
N LEU A 406 -7.31 0.38 18.59
CA LEU A 406 -6.82 0.07 17.24
C LEU A 406 -6.83 1.33 16.37
N VAL A 407 -6.01 1.35 15.32
CA VAL A 407 -6.16 2.32 14.23
C VAL A 407 -7.27 1.84 13.31
N GLN A 408 -8.29 2.66 13.11
CA GLN A 408 -9.33 2.39 12.14
C GLN A 408 -8.89 2.88 10.77
N ASP A 409 -8.71 1.96 9.83
CA ASP A 409 -8.50 2.31 8.42
C ASP A 409 -9.71 3.08 7.88
N GLU A 410 -9.55 4.39 7.76
CA GLU A 410 -10.55 5.32 7.22
C GLU A 410 -10.91 4.99 5.75
N HIS A 411 -10.06 4.18 5.10
CA HIS A 411 -10.22 3.81 3.69
C HIS A 411 -11.38 2.85 3.39
N ARG A 412 -11.94 2.12 4.36
CA ARG A 412 -13.09 1.24 4.07
C ARG A 412 -14.36 2.04 3.78
N THR A 413 -14.58 3.16 4.46
CA THR A 413 -15.75 4.03 4.22
C THR A 413 -15.50 5.03 3.10
N ALA A 414 -14.27 5.48 2.90
CA ALA A 414 -13.94 6.41 1.82
C ALA A 414 -14.17 5.85 0.40
N ARG A 415 -14.27 4.52 0.22
CA ARG A 415 -14.54 3.89 -1.09
C ARG A 415 -16.00 3.89 -1.52
N LEU A 416 -16.94 3.89 -0.57
CA LEU A 416 -18.37 3.90 -0.84
C LEU A 416 -18.82 5.06 -1.74
N PRO A 417 -18.40 6.32 -1.52
CA PRO A 417 -18.76 7.41 -2.42
C PRO A 417 -18.20 7.20 -3.82
N TYR A 418 -16.95 6.74 -3.98
CA TYR A 418 -16.38 6.48 -5.31
C TYR A 418 -17.15 5.41 -6.08
N VAL A 419 -17.51 4.30 -5.42
CA VAL A 419 -18.34 3.25 -6.04
C VAL A 419 -19.72 3.79 -6.41
N ALA A 420 -20.36 4.55 -5.52
CA ALA A 420 -21.65 5.18 -5.79
C ALA A 420 -21.57 6.14 -6.99
N TRP A 421 -20.51 6.95 -7.09
CA TRP A 421 -20.26 7.84 -8.22
C TRP A 421 -19.98 7.08 -9.52
N SER A 422 -19.24 5.97 -9.48
CA SER A 422 -19.01 5.12 -10.65
C SER A 422 -20.31 4.48 -11.14
N VAL A 423 -21.13 3.93 -10.24
CA VAL A 423 -22.44 3.35 -10.57
C VAL A 423 -23.37 4.41 -11.15
N ALA A 424 -23.44 5.59 -10.53
CA ALA A 424 -24.23 6.71 -11.04
C ALA A 424 -23.78 7.13 -12.45
N GLY A 425 -22.47 7.21 -12.69
CA GLY A 425 -21.90 7.50 -14.01
C GLY A 425 -22.31 6.49 -15.08
N VAL A 426 -22.27 5.19 -14.76
CA VAL A 426 -22.70 4.12 -15.69
C VAL A 426 -24.20 4.22 -15.99
N LEU A 427 -25.04 4.46 -14.97
CA LEU A 427 -26.48 4.60 -15.14
C LEU A 427 -26.86 5.81 -15.99
N ILE A 428 -26.20 6.96 -15.76
CA ILE A 428 -26.40 8.19 -16.55
C ILE A 428 -25.99 7.95 -18.01
N CYS A 429 -24.81 7.37 -18.25
CA CYS A 429 -24.35 7.03 -19.60
C CYS A 429 -25.31 6.05 -20.30
N GLY A 430 -25.80 5.03 -19.59
CA GLY A 430 -26.80 4.09 -20.10
C GLY A 430 -28.11 4.76 -20.49
N TYR A 431 -28.65 5.62 -19.62
CA TYR A 431 -29.86 6.39 -19.87
C TYR A 431 -29.71 7.31 -21.11
N LEU A 432 -28.60 8.04 -21.20
CA LEU A 432 -28.30 8.91 -22.34
C LEU A 432 -28.21 8.10 -23.65
N ALA A 433 -27.57 6.92 -23.62
CA ALA A 433 -27.49 6.05 -24.79
C ALA A 433 -28.87 5.55 -25.26
N VAL A 434 -29.75 5.17 -24.33
CA VAL A 434 -31.14 4.77 -24.62
C VAL A 434 -31.94 5.94 -25.19
N ARG A 435 -31.87 7.12 -24.57
CA ARG A 435 -32.52 8.35 -25.05
C ARG A 435 -32.07 8.73 -26.46
N LEU A 436 -30.77 8.67 -26.73
CA LEU A 436 -30.22 8.96 -28.06
C LEU A 436 -30.73 7.97 -29.11
N ARG A 437 -30.78 6.66 -28.79
CA ARG A 437 -31.37 5.65 -29.69
C ARG A 437 -32.86 5.91 -29.95
N PHE A 438 -33.62 6.32 -28.93
CA PHE A 438 -35.03 6.63 -29.08
C PHE A 438 -35.27 7.84 -29.99
N HIS A 439 -34.50 8.92 -29.83
CA HIS A 439 -34.55 10.08 -30.72
C HIS A 439 -34.14 9.73 -32.16
N GLN A 440 -33.13 8.88 -32.34
CA GLN A 440 -32.73 8.39 -33.66
C GLN A 440 -33.87 7.62 -34.36
N ARG A 441 -34.58 6.75 -33.63
CA ARG A 441 -35.75 6.02 -34.17
C ARG A 441 -36.87 6.96 -34.57
N ARG A 442 -37.21 7.94 -33.72
CA ARG A 442 -38.23 8.96 -34.06
C ARG A 442 -37.86 9.76 -35.30
N ALA A 443 -36.61 10.18 -35.42
CA ALA A 443 -36.13 10.94 -36.58
C ALA A 443 -36.16 10.12 -37.88
N ILE A 444 -35.97 8.79 -37.81
CA ILE A 444 -36.11 7.90 -38.97
C ILE A 444 -37.58 7.76 -39.36
N LEU A 445 -38.47 7.53 -38.39
CA LEU A 445 -39.92 7.41 -38.65
C LEU A 445 -40.51 8.69 -39.23
N ALA A 446 -40.09 9.86 -38.74
CA ALA A 446 -40.54 11.15 -39.27
C ALA A 446 -40.08 11.45 -40.70
N ARG A 447 -39.06 10.73 -41.21
CA ARG A 447 -38.58 10.85 -42.59
C ARG A 447 -39.29 9.92 -43.57
N ILE A 448 -40.12 9.01 -43.08
CA ILE A 448 -40.95 8.18 -43.97
C ILE A 448 -42.06 9.10 -44.48
N PRO A 449 -42.05 9.50 -45.77
CA PRO A 449 -43.05 10.42 -46.28
C PRO A 449 -44.43 9.76 -46.20
N ALA A 450 -45.42 10.49 -45.70
CA ALA A 450 -46.80 10.03 -45.54
C ALA A 450 -47.43 9.56 -46.88
N SER A 451 -46.83 9.89 -48.02
CA SER A 451 -47.25 9.46 -49.35
C SER A 451 -47.09 7.96 -49.63
N ALA A 452 -46.35 7.21 -48.79
CA ALA A 452 -46.25 5.76 -48.95
C ALA A 452 -47.56 4.99 -48.64
N ASN A 453 -48.56 5.64 -48.01
CA ASN A 453 -49.84 5.02 -47.69
C ASN A 453 -50.97 5.33 -48.69
N TYR A 454 -50.70 6.07 -49.77
CA TYR A 454 -51.72 6.43 -50.77
C TYR A 454 -51.63 5.64 -52.09
N ALA A 455 -50.70 4.69 -52.21
CA ALA A 455 -50.49 3.95 -53.45
C ALA A 455 -51.43 2.74 -53.65
N ASP A 456 -52.24 2.35 -52.65
CA ASP A 456 -53.04 1.12 -52.71
C ASP A 456 -54.54 1.33 -53.01
N ASP A 457 -55.01 2.58 -53.16
CA ASP A 457 -56.45 2.85 -53.39
C ASP A 457 -56.79 3.32 -54.81
N ALA A 458 -55.81 3.33 -55.74
CA ALA A 458 -56.03 3.71 -57.14
C ALA A 458 -56.33 2.52 -58.08
N GLY A 459 -56.55 1.31 -57.55
CA GLY A 459 -56.78 0.07 -58.32
C GLY A 459 -58.20 -0.51 -58.24
N ARG A 460 -59.17 0.16 -57.60
CA ARG A 460 -60.58 -0.24 -57.57
C ARG A 460 -61.44 0.87 -58.15
N GLY A 461 -61.66 0.82 -59.47
CA GLY A 461 -62.55 1.72 -60.19
C GLY A 461 -62.43 1.52 -61.68
#